data_AF-A0A7Y7V6B0-F1
#
_entry.id   AF-A0A7Y7V6B0-F1
#
_cell.length_a   1.000
_cell.length_b   1.000
_cell.length_c   1.000
_cell.angle_alpha   90.00
_cell.angle_beta   90.00
_cell.angle_gamma   90.00
#
_symmetry.space_group_name_H-M   'P 1'
#
loop_
_entity.id
_entity.type
_entity.pdbx_description
1 polymer ?
#
loop_
_entity_poly.entity_id
_entity_poly.type
_entity_poly.pdbx_seq_one_letter_code
_entity_poly.pdbx_strand_id
1 'polypeptide(L)'
;MLESSQSALADNKAFLEAINRLPTVRITHRLTRENLIKKMQAGVLMPYPAKRGRLPEWFAHWMDGKHPATWVSIGKPEDVSPALLGSVRQKEWPMAISFHVPSTDIVMPPGFLKHLYGCYQQRLLNTVKIPHNADLYKRVGKNWQLLSLLERQALYAPVATAVAA
;
A
#
# COMPACT_ATOMS: atom_id res chain seq x y z
N MET A 1 -14.23 18.58 19.08
CA MET A 1 -13.59 18.06 17.84
C MET A 1 -12.06 18.22 17.81
N LEU A 2 -11.43 19.01 18.68
CA LEU A 2 -9.95 19.13 18.75
C LEU A 2 -9.29 18.01 19.56
N GLU A 3 -9.93 17.50 20.61
CA GLU A 3 -9.38 16.45 21.48
C GLU A 3 -9.16 15.11 20.76
N SER A 4 -10.11 14.68 19.93
CA SER A 4 -10.01 13.42 19.16
C SER A 4 -8.91 13.45 18.10
N SER A 5 -8.50 14.64 17.68
CA SER A 5 -7.51 14.84 16.65
C SER A 5 -6.08 14.90 17.20
N GLN A 6 -5.93 15.38 18.44
CA GLN A 6 -4.67 15.29 19.18
C GLN A 6 -4.38 13.86 19.64
N SER A 7 -5.39 13.11 20.09
CA SER A 7 -5.23 11.70 20.49
C SER A 7 -4.77 10.84 19.32
N ALA A 8 -5.43 10.95 18.17
CA ALA A 8 -5.04 10.18 16.98
C ALA A 8 -3.65 10.56 16.47
N LEU A 9 -3.27 11.84 16.53
CA LEU A 9 -1.92 12.27 16.14
C LEU A 9 -0.84 11.74 17.09
N ALA A 10 -1.13 11.66 18.39
CA ALA A 10 -0.28 11.02 19.39
C ALA A 10 -0.16 9.51 19.14
N ASP A 11 -1.25 8.83 18.81
CA ASP A 11 -1.29 7.40 18.49
C ASP A 11 -0.44 7.07 17.26
N ASN A 12 -0.45 7.92 16.23
CA ASN A 12 0.39 7.73 15.05
C ASN A 12 1.87 7.95 15.32
N LYS A 13 2.20 8.96 16.13
CA LYS A 13 3.59 9.24 16.49
C LYS A 13 4.15 8.08 17.31
N ALA A 14 3.41 7.60 18.30
CA ALA A 14 3.77 6.42 19.08
C ALA A 14 3.89 5.17 18.20
N PHE A 15 3.00 5.00 17.21
CA PHE A 15 3.07 3.91 16.25
C PHE A 15 4.34 3.96 15.38
N LEU A 16 4.69 5.12 14.83
CA LEU A 16 5.93 5.28 14.08
C LEU A 16 7.16 5.07 14.95
N GLU A 17 7.17 5.61 16.17
CA GLU A 17 8.25 5.37 17.12
C GLU A 17 8.40 3.89 17.43
N ALA A 18 7.31 3.15 17.57
CA ALA A 18 7.33 1.70 17.78
C ALA A 18 7.89 0.96 16.56
N ILE A 19 7.50 1.34 15.34
CA ILE A 19 8.03 0.75 14.09
C ILE A 19 9.52 1.06 13.93
N ASN A 20 9.95 2.28 14.22
CA ASN A 20 11.33 2.73 14.05
C ASN A 20 12.30 2.08 15.06
N ARG A 21 11.79 1.43 16.11
CA ARG A 21 12.61 0.57 16.99
C ARG A 21 13.00 -0.75 16.33
N LEU A 22 12.30 -1.16 15.28
CA LEU A 22 12.63 -2.36 14.51
C LEU A 22 13.58 -1.99 13.37
N PRO A 23 14.55 -2.85 12.99
CA PRO A 23 15.40 -2.59 11.84
C PRO A 23 14.62 -2.63 10.51
N THR A 24 13.62 -3.52 10.44
CA THR A 24 12.75 -3.68 9.27
C THR A 24 11.32 -3.91 9.71
N VAL A 25 10.37 -3.56 8.86
CA VAL A 25 8.95 -3.79 9.08
C VAL A 25 8.31 -4.43 7.86
N ARG A 26 7.39 -5.37 8.07
CA ARG A 26 6.58 -5.92 6.97
C ARG A 26 5.60 -4.85 6.52
N ILE A 27 5.54 -4.62 5.22
CA ILE A 27 4.52 -3.80 4.57
C ILE A 27 3.61 -4.65 3.71
N THR A 28 2.42 -4.12 3.44
CA THR A 28 1.44 -4.64 2.49
C THR A 28 1.04 -3.53 1.53
N HIS A 29 1.15 -3.77 0.22
CA HIS A 29 0.58 -2.90 -0.82
C HIS A 29 -0.58 -3.62 -1.52
N ARG A 30 -1.74 -2.97 -1.61
CA ARG A 30 -2.98 -3.51 -2.21
C ARG A 30 -3.21 -2.92 -3.60
N LEU A 31 -3.52 -3.77 -4.58
CA LEU A 31 -3.56 -3.39 -5.99
C LEU A 31 -4.40 -4.35 -6.85
N THR A 32 -4.57 -4.00 -8.13
CA THR A 32 -5.19 -4.90 -9.12
C THR A 32 -4.19 -5.96 -9.58
N ARG A 33 -4.67 -7.04 -10.20
CA ARG A 33 -3.81 -8.12 -10.72
C ARG A 33 -2.82 -7.61 -11.76
N GLU A 34 -3.26 -6.75 -12.67
CA GLU A 34 -2.42 -6.19 -13.75
C GLU A 34 -1.30 -5.33 -13.16
N ASN A 35 -1.61 -4.50 -12.16
CA ASN A 35 -0.61 -3.67 -11.51
C ASN A 35 0.37 -4.49 -10.68
N LEU A 36 -0.09 -5.61 -10.09
CA LEU A 36 0.81 -6.54 -9.40
C LEU A 36 1.82 -7.11 -10.38
N ILE A 37 1.35 -7.66 -11.50
CA ILE A 37 2.21 -8.24 -12.54
C ILE A 37 3.25 -7.21 -13.02
N LYS A 38 2.82 -5.99 -13.34
CA LYS A 38 3.73 -4.91 -13.76
C LYS A 38 4.81 -4.60 -12.73
N LYS A 39 4.45 -4.52 -11.44
CA LYS A 39 5.41 -4.25 -10.36
C LYS A 39 6.35 -5.43 -10.12
N MET A 40 5.85 -6.65 -10.19
CA MET A 40 6.68 -7.86 -10.08
C MET A 40 7.69 -7.97 -11.22
N GLN A 41 7.27 -7.70 -12.46
CA GLN A 41 8.15 -7.67 -13.64
C GLN A 41 9.22 -6.58 -13.53
N ALA A 42 8.86 -5.41 -13.02
CA ALA A 42 9.82 -4.33 -12.77
C ALA A 42 10.73 -4.62 -11.57
N GLY A 43 10.37 -5.57 -10.70
CA GLY A 43 11.10 -5.91 -9.48
C GLY A 43 11.10 -4.80 -8.42
N VAL A 44 10.23 -3.78 -8.57
CA VAL A 44 10.26 -2.57 -7.73
C VAL A 44 8.87 -2.00 -7.44
N LEU A 45 8.74 -1.39 -6.26
CA LEU A 45 7.59 -0.59 -5.86
C LEU A 45 7.96 0.90 -5.98
N MET A 46 7.63 1.45 -7.15
CA MET A 46 7.87 2.86 -7.46
C MET A 46 6.73 3.77 -6.94
N PRO A 47 7.05 4.88 -6.25
CA PRO A 47 6.11 5.94 -5.88
C PRO A 47 5.35 6.47 -7.10
N TYR A 48 4.08 6.80 -6.90
CA TYR A 48 3.25 7.40 -7.94
C TYR A 48 2.84 8.82 -7.53
N PRO A 49 2.65 9.73 -8.51
CA PRO A 49 2.21 11.09 -8.21
C PRO A 49 0.84 11.08 -7.53
N ALA A 50 0.56 12.13 -6.76
CA ALA A 50 -0.74 12.38 -6.15
C ALA A 50 -1.79 12.68 -7.24
N LYS A 51 -2.29 11.65 -7.91
CA LYS A 51 -3.29 11.80 -8.99
C LYS A 51 -4.60 11.13 -8.60
N ARG A 52 -5.61 11.95 -8.29
CA ARG A 52 -7.00 11.51 -8.05
C ARG A 52 -7.93 12.03 -9.16
N GLY A 53 -7.88 11.40 -10.33
CA GLY A 53 -8.85 11.66 -11.41
C GLY A 53 -8.90 13.13 -11.85
N ARG A 54 -10.10 13.74 -11.80
CA ARG A 54 -10.38 15.14 -12.18
C ARG A 54 -10.31 16.14 -11.01
N LEU A 55 -9.84 15.73 -9.83
CA LEU A 55 -9.75 16.67 -8.70
C LEU A 55 -8.69 17.75 -8.99
N PRO A 56 -8.90 18.99 -8.54
CA PRO A 56 -7.88 20.04 -8.65
C PRO A 56 -6.56 19.62 -8.00
N GLU A 57 -5.45 19.97 -8.63
CA GLU A 57 -4.10 19.60 -8.19
C GLU A 57 -3.80 20.05 -6.75
N TRP A 58 -4.19 21.28 -6.39
CA TRP A 58 -4.02 21.80 -5.04
C TRP A 58 -4.73 20.94 -3.98
N PHE A 59 -5.90 20.38 -4.31
CA PHE A 59 -6.68 19.54 -3.40
C PHE A 59 -6.08 18.13 -3.29
N ALA A 60 -5.59 17.58 -4.41
CA ALA A 60 -4.84 16.33 -4.41
C ALA A 60 -3.56 16.44 -3.58
N HIS A 61 -2.81 17.54 -3.71
CA HIS A 61 -1.61 17.83 -2.93
C HIS A 61 -1.91 18.05 -1.45
N TRP A 62 -3.02 18.70 -1.11
CA TRP A 62 -3.43 18.88 0.28
C TRP A 62 -3.76 17.54 0.97
N MET A 63 -4.43 16.62 0.27
CA MET A 63 -4.79 15.30 0.83
C MET A 63 -3.66 14.28 0.81
N ASP A 64 -3.00 14.10 -0.34
CA ASP A 64 -2.04 13.02 -0.59
C ASP A 64 -0.59 13.50 -0.46
N GLY A 65 -0.35 14.80 -0.35
CA GLY A 65 0.97 15.44 -0.35
C GLY A 65 1.46 15.81 -1.74
N LYS A 66 2.46 16.71 -1.79
CA LYS A 66 3.11 17.14 -3.04
C LYS A 66 4.09 16.08 -3.60
N HIS A 67 4.64 15.25 -2.72
CA HIS A 67 5.63 14.24 -3.11
C HIS A 67 4.96 12.95 -3.60
N PRO A 68 5.44 12.35 -4.71
CA PRO A 68 5.05 11.00 -5.10
C PRO A 68 5.22 10.03 -3.95
N ALA A 69 4.25 9.12 -3.78
CA ALA A 69 4.27 8.16 -2.69
C ALA A 69 3.62 6.84 -3.11
N THR A 70 4.13 5.74 -2.56
CA THR A 70 3.43 4.46 -2.53
C THR A 70 2.71 4.35 -1.19
N TRP A 71 1.41 4.14 -1.21
CA TRP A 71 0.63 3.90 0.00
C TRP A 71 0.65 2.42 0.38
N VAL A 72 0.97 2.14 1.64
CA VAL A 72 1.14 0.79 2.19
C VAL A 72 0.47 0.68 3.55
N SER A 73 0.09 -0.52 3.95
CA SER A 73 -0.24 -0.84 5.35
C SER A 73 0.92 -1.57 6.00
N ILE A 74 1.04 -1.47 7.31
CA ILE A 74 2.02 -2.21 8.08
C ILE A 74 1.45 -3.59 8.43
N GLY A 75 2.30 -4.62 8.39
CA GLY A 75 1.91 -6.00 8.69
C GLY A 75 1.38 -6.77 7.48
N LYS A 76 0.60 -7.82 7.76
CA LYS A 76 -0.08 -8.67 6.75
C LYS A 76 -1.32 -7.96 6.21
N PRO A 77 -1.83 -8.36 5.02
CA PRO A 77 -3.06 -7.79 4.50
C PRO A 77 -4.25 -8.16 5.40
N GLU A 78 -4.88 -7.14 5.95
CA GLU A 78 -6.14 -7.24 6.70
C GLU A 78 -7.30 -6.64 5.90
N ASP A 79 -8.53 -7.05 6.22
CA ASP A 79 -9.75 -6.49 5.66
C ASP A 79 -10.09 -5.18 6.36
N VAL A 80 -9.48 -4.11 5.87
CA VAL A 80 -9.67 -2.75 6.41
C VAL A 80 -10.67 -2.02 5.52
N SER A 81 -11.61 -1.32 6.14
CA SER A 81 -12.63 -0.57 5.38
C SER A 81 -11.96 0.44 4.43
N PRO A 82 -12.51 0.67 3.22
CA PRO A 82 -11.94 1.64 2.29
C PRO A 82 -11.81 3.05 2.88
N ALA A 83 -12.72 3.43 3.79
CA ALA A 83 -12.69 4.68 4.52
C ALA A 83 -11.43 4.81 5.40
N LEU A 84 -11.07 3.75 6.15
CA LEU A 84 -9.87 3.71 6.98
C LEU A 84 -8.57 3.67 6.17
N LEU A 85 -8.64 3.27 4.89
CA LEU A 85 -7.53 3.33 3.93
C LEU A 85 -7.53 4.62 3.09
N GLY A 86 -8.29 5.64 3.50
CA GLY A 86 -8.35 6.95 2.82
C GLY A 86 -8.81 6.88 1.36
N SER A 87 -9.50 5.80 0.96
CA SER A 87 -10.01 5.59 -0.40
C SER A 87 -11.46 6.05 -0.51
N VAL A 88 -11.69 6.98 -1.44
CA VAL A 88 -13.03 7.56 -1.71
C VAL A 88 -13.88 6.62 -2.57
N ARG A 89 -13.27 5.63 -3.23
CA ARG A 89 -13.99 4.60 -4.00
C ARG A 89 -13.91 3.27 -3.26
N GLN A 90 -14.99 2.48 -3.33
CA GLN A 90 -14.96 1.03 -3.09
C GLN A 90 -14.15 0.36 -4.20
N LYS A 91 -12.87 0.69 -4.29
CA LYS A 91 -11.96 0.04 -5.22
C LYS A 91 -11.66 -1.31 -4.60
N GLU A 92 -12.23 -2.36 -5.17
CA GLU A 92 -11.81 -3.70 -4.79
C GLU A 92 -10.36 -3.86 -5.22
N TRP A 93 -9.49 -4.10 -4.25
CA TRP A 93 -8.13 -4.55 -4.50
C TRP A 93 -8.13 -6.06 -4.39
N PRO A 94 -8.16 -6.80 -5.51
CA PRO A 94 -8.22 -8.25 -5.50
C PRO A 94 -6.88 -8.88 -5.07
N MET A 95 -5.78 -8.13 -5.11
CA MET A 95 -4.44 -8.63 -4.84
C MET A 95 -3.70 -7.76 -3.83
N ALA A 96 -2.77 -8.38 -3.10
CA ALA A 96 -1.81 -7.67 -2.26
C ALA A 96 -0.42 -8.30 -2.36
N ILE A 97 0.60 -7.47 -2.19
CA ILE A 97 1.99 -7.89 -2.06
C ILE A 97 2.54 -7.44 -0.71
N SER A 98 3.25 -8.34 -0.02
CA SER A 98 3.83 -8.06 1.29
C SER A 98 5.28 -8.52 1.40
N PHE A 99 6.13 -7.67 1.97
CA PHE A 99 7.56 -7.95 2.19
C PHE A 99 8.13 -6.97 3.21
N HIS A 100 9.37 -7.17 3.63
CA HIS A 100 10.03 -6.31 4.60
C HIS A 100 10.78 -5.16 3.92
N VAL A 101 10.69 -3.98 4.51
CA VAL A 101 11.46 -2.79 4.16
C VAL A 101 12.13 -2.22 5.40
N PRO A 102 13.20 -1.42 5.29
CA PRO A 102 13.72 -0.64 6.39
C PRO A 102 12.59 0.18 7.05
N SER A 103 12.50 0.14 8.38
CA SER A 103 11.48 0.90 9.11
C SER A 103 11.59 2.41 8.85
N THR A 104 12.82 2.90 8.67
CA THR A 104 13.15 4.29 8.36
C THR A 104 12.57 4.80 7.03
N ASP A 105 12.19 3.90 6.12
CA ASP A 105 11.55 4.28 4.85
C ASP A 105 10.06 4.62 5.01
N ILE A 106 9.46 4.23 6.14
CA ILE A 106 8.05 4.48 6.43
C ILE A 106 7.88 5.90 6.94
N VAL A 107 7.05 6.68 6.23
CA VAL A 107 6.71 8.04 6.64
C VAL A 107 5.21 8.21 6.81
N MET A 108 4.85 9.15 7.68
CA MET A 108 3.46 9.50 7.95
C MET A 108 2.77 10.14 6.73
N PRO A 109 1.43 10.01 6.64
CA PRO A 109 0.63 10.84 5.75
C PRO A 109 0.86 12.33 6.05
N PRO A 110 0.79 13.23 5.06
CA PRO A 110 1.17 14.64 5.21
C PRO A 110 0.07 15.53 5.78
N GLY A 111 -1.19 15.06 5.80
CA GLY A 111 -2.35 15.88 6.16
C GLY A 111 -2.96 15.45 7.49
N PHE A 112 -3.38 16.44 8.30
CA PHE A 112 -3.98 16.21 9.62
C PHE A 112 -5.17 15.24 9.60
N LEU A 113 -6.08 15.39 8.64
CA LEU A 113 -7.20 14.47 8.47
C LEU A 113 -6.74 13.05 8.11
N LYS A 114 -5.65 12.95 7.35
CA LYS A 114 -5.07 11.66 6.98
C LYS A 114 -4.26 11.01 8.08
N HIS A 115 -3.84 11.76 9.10
CA HIS A 115 -3.25 11.16 10.28
C HIS A 115 -4.27 10.24 10.97
N LEU A 116 -5.58 10.52 10.93
CA LEU A 116 -6.59 9.57 11.44
C LEU A 116 -6.51 8.17 10.80
N TYR A 117 -5.89 8.07 9.62
CA TYR A 117 -5.67 6.81 8.90
C TYR A 117 -4.24 6.29 9.01
N GLY A 118 -3.31 7.04 9.63
CA GLY A 118 -1.88 6.72 9.65
C GLY A 118 -1.59 5.33 10.20
N CYS A 119 -2.23 4.92 11.29
CA CYS A 119 -2.11 3.57 11.86
C CYS A 119 -2.43 2.44 10.85
N TYR A 120 -3.29 2.71 9.85
CA TYR A 120 -3.72 1.73 8.84
C TYR A 120 -3.05 1.94 7.48
N GLN A 121 -2.57 3.15 7.20
CA GLN A 121 -2.00 3.53 5.92
C GLN A 121 -0.83 4.50 6.09
N GLN A 122 0.34 4.05 5.66
CA GLN A 122 1.59 4.80 5.67
C GLN A 122 2.10 5.00 4.23
N ARG A 123 3.19 5.75 4.10
CA ARG A 123 3.80 6.07 2.80
C ARG A 123 5.23 5.58 2.70
N LEU A 124 5.62 5.21 1.49
CA LEU A 124 6.99 5.13 1.03
C LEU A 124 7.22 6.24 -0.01
N LEU A 125 8.28 7.04 0.15
CA LEU A 125 8.62 8.13 -0.78
C LEU A 125 9.65 7.73 -1.83
N ASN A 126 10.36 6.65 -1.53
CA ASN A 126 11.47 6.09 -2.27
C ASN A 126 11.02 4.81 -2.98
N THR A 127 11.68 4.49 -4.08
CA THR A 127 11.50 3.22 -4.78
C THR A 127 12.14 2.10 -3.97
N VAL A 128 11.35 1.08 -3.64
CA VAL A 128 11.84 -0.10 -2.90
C VAL A 128 11.92 -1.32 -3.81
N LYS A 129 12.97 -2.14 -3.62
CA LYS A 129 13.10 -3.41 -4.34
C LYS A 129 12.11 -4.43 -3.78
N ILE A 130 11.41 -5.12 -4.67
CA ILE A 130 10.54 -6.22 -4.31
C ILE A 130 11.41 -7.48 -4.28
N PRO A 131 11.54 -8.17 -3.13
CA PRO A 131 12.33 -9.39 -3.06
C PRO A 131 11.60 -10.52 -3.79
N HIS A 132 12.35 -11.47 -4.37
CA HIS A 132 11.78 -12.61 -5.11
C HIS A 132 10.85 -13.48 -4.26
N ASN A 133 11.07 -13.53 -2.95
CA ASN A 133 10.25 -14.29 -2.00
C ASN A 133 9.11 -13.46 -1.39
N ALA A 134 8.77 -12.29 -1.95
CA ALA A 134 7.64 -11.49 -1.48
C ALA A 134 6.35 -12.33 -1.42
N ASP A 135 5.57 -12.11 -0.36
CA ASP A 135 4.30 -12.78 -0.17
C ASP A 135 3.24 -12.14 -1.04
N LEU A 136 2.62 -12.95 -1.90
CA LEU A 136 1.52 -12.52 -2.75
C LEU A 136 0.22 -13.07 -2.18
N TYR A 137 -0.82 -12.24 -2.14
CA TYR A 137 -2.13 -12.61 -1.62
C TYR A 137 -3.22 -12.32 -2.65
N LYS A 138 -4.25 -13.16 -2.64
CA LYS A 138 -5.53 -12.91 -3.31
C LYS A 138 -6.61 -12.66 -2.26
N ARG A 139 -7.56 -11.79 -2.59
CA ARG A 139 -8.75 -11.56 -1.78
C ARG A 139 -9.82 -12.59 -2.13
N VAL A 140 -10.36 -13.27 -1.11
CA VAL A 140 -11.45 -14.25 -1.23
C VAL A 140 -12.54 -13.86 -0.23
N GLY A 141 -13.59 -13.20 -0.71
CA GLY A 141 -14.59 -12.55 0.13
C GLY A 141 -13.94 -11.47 1.01
N LYS A 142 -14.10 -11.60 2.34
CA LYS A 142 -13.49 -10.72 3.35
C LYS A 142 -12.12 -11.18 3.82
N ASN A 143 -11.56 -12.24 3.24
CA ASN A 143 -10.30 -12.84 3.70
C ASN A 143 -9.18 -12.63 2.67
N TRP A 144 -7.95 -12.64 3.17
CA TRP A 144 -6.74 -12.65 2.35
C TRP A 144 -6.07 -14.01 2.43
N GLN A 145 -5.89 -14.63 1.25
CA GLN A 145 -5.24 -15.94 1.14
C GLN A 145 -3.88 -15.77 0.49
N LEU A 146 -2.86 -16.33 1.15
CA LEU A 146 -1.51 -16.39 0.60
C LEU A 146 -1.49 -17.29 -0.64
N LEU A 147 -0.91 -16.80 -1.73
CA LEU A 147 -0.71 -17.59 -2.93
C LEU A 147 0.34 -18.66 -2.71
N SER A 148 0.01 -19.88 -3.12
CA SER A 148 0.93 -21.01 -3.24
C SER A 148 2.02 -20.74 -4.29
N LEU A 149 3.08 -21.54 -4.28
CA LEU A 149 4.17 -21.41 -5.25
C LEU A 149 3.67 -21.51 -6.71
N LEU A 150 2.76 -22.46 -6.98
CA LEU A 150 2.16 -22.67 -8.31
C LEU A 150 1.35 -21.45 -8.75
N GLU A 151 0.52 -20.89 -7.87
CA GLU A 151 -0.25 -19.68 -8.17
C GLU A 151 0.65 -18.46 -8.40
N ARG A 152 1.76 -18.34 -7.64
CA ARG A 152 2.76 -17.30 -7.86
C ARG A 152 3.39 -17.46 -9.24
N GLN A 153 3.83 -18.65 -9.62
CA GLN A 153 4.42 -18.94 -10.93
C GLN A 153 3.46 -18.61 -12.08
N ALA A 154 2.17 -18.91 -11.93
CA ALA A 154 1.14 -18.57 -12.91
C ALA A 154 0.95 -17.06 -13.13
N LEU A 155 1.38 -16.20 -12.19
CA LEU A 155 1.40 -14.74 -12.40
C LEU A 155 2.58 -14.27 -13.25
N TYR A 156 3.67 -15.05 -13.30
CA TYR A 156 4.86 -14.76 -14.10
C TYR A 156 4.87 -15.43 -15.47
N ALA A 157 4.04 -16.46 -15.66
CA ALA A 157 3.86 -17.05 -16.97
C ALA A 157 3.50 -15.93 -17.96
N PRO A 158 4.22 -15.82 -19.10
CA PRO A 158 3.78 -14.94 -20.17
C PRO A 158 2.32 -15.27 -20.46
N VAL A 159 1.50 -14.26 -20.75
CA VAL A 159 0.20 -14.49 -21.38
C VAL A 159 0.48 -15.04 -22.78
N ALA A 160 0.89 -16.31 -22.85
CA ALA A 160 0.91 -17.05 -24.08
C ALA A 160 -0.56 -17.21 -24.49
N THR A 161 -0.83 -16.90 -25.76
CA THR A 161 -2.10 -17.05 -26.47
C THR A 161 -3.25 -16.10 -26.15
N ALA A 162 -3.35 -15.05 -26.97
CA ALA A 162 -4.55 -14.78 -27.79
C ALA A 162 -4.14 -14.04 -29.09
N VAL A 163 -3.27 -14.64 -29.89
CA VAL A 163 -3.14 -14.32 -31.33
C VAL A 163 -2.95 -15.65 -32.06
N ALA A 164 -4.06 -16.38 -32.27
CA ALA A 164 -4.17 -17.46 -33.25
C ALA A 164 -5.63 -17.94 -33.28
N ALA A 165 -6.44 -17.31 -34.13
CA ALA A 165 -7.52 -17.87 -34.96
C ALA A 165 -8.34 -16.71 -35.52
#